data_AF-A0AAW8VA14-F1
#
_entry.id   AF-A0AAW8VA14-F1
#
_cell.length_a   1.000
_cell.length_b   1.000
_cell.length_c   1.000
_cell.angle_alpha   90.00
_cell.angle_beta   90.00
_cell.angle_gamma   90.00
#
_symmetry.space_group_name_H-M   'P 1'
#
loop_
_entity.id
_entity.type
_entity.pdbx_description
1 polymer ?
#
loop_
_entity_poly.entity_id
_entity_poly.type
_entity_poly.pdbx_seq_one_letter_code
_entity_poly.pdbx_strand_id
1 'polypeptide(L)'
;MAKQKVTNNEILQHIWEKTLINICNKTLIRYIGNKIGTYVFDKLNQNDIEYLSIVSTVECFKGSGISQSQFRKRVKKLIEDGFLLKRLNSNNAFIINTLELEDAVFDAVEFWKNNGIPSGYEFDNEGKTACRTISAEGLNIEKLIKQNYENLLANNKLGSLGA
;
A
#
# COMPACT_ATOMS: atom_id res chain seq x y z
N MET A 1 16.91 21.24 -25.02
CA MET A 1 15.63 20.55 -24.73
C MET A 1 15.09 21.09 -23.41
N ALA A 2 13.90 21.70 -23.40
CA ALA A 2 13.31 22.18 -22.14
C ALA A 2 12.99 20.98 -21.25
N LYS A 3 13.54 20.93 -20.04
CA LYS A 3 13.28 19.86 -19.08
C LYS A 3 11.80 19.94 -18.68
N GLN A 4 11.01 18.94 -19.07
CA GLN A 4 9.58 18.87 -18.72
C GLN A 4 9.43 19.00 -17.20
N LYS A 5 8.66 19.99 -16.77
CA LYS A 5 8.52 20.36 -15.36
C LYS A 5 7.50 19.42 -14.72
N VAL A 6 7.96 18.56 -13.81
CA VAL A 6 7.09 17.69 -13.03
C VAL A 6 6.06 18.53 -12.25
N THR A 7 4.79 18.23 -12.49
CA THR A 7 3.58 18.83 -11.93
C THR A 7 3.23 18.22 -10.57
N ASN A 8 2.32 18.86 -9.82
CA ASN A 8 1.83 18.29 -8.56
C ASN A 8 1.02 17.00 -8.81
N ASN A 9 0.26 16.94 -9.89
CA ASN A 9 -0.54 15.75 -10.24
C ASN A 9 0.37 14.56 -10.58
N GLU A 10 1.48 14.78 -11.30
CA GLU A 10 2.47 13.72 -11.54
C GLU A 10 3.13 13.24 -10.24
N ILE A 11 3.35 14.13 -9.26
CA ILE A 11 3.86 13.73 -7.94
C ILE A 11 2.81 12.94 -7.16
N LEU A 12 1.54 13.36 -7.17
CA LEU A 12 0.45 12.64 -6.51
C LEU A 12 0.23 11.26 -7.12
N GLN A 13 0.22 11.18 -8.45
CA GLN A 13 0.15 9.90 -9.17
C GLN A 13 1.32 9.00 -8.81
N HIS A 14 2.54 9.55 -8.75
CA HIS A 14 3.71 8.79 -8.32
C HIS A 14 3.60 8.30 -6.87
N ILE A 15 3.11 9.14 -5.95
CA ILE A 15 2.85 8.75 -4.56
C ILE A 15 1.79 7.64 -4.52
N TRP A 16 0.73 7.75 -5.31
CA TRP A 16 -0.32 6.74 -5.39
C TRP A 16 0.20 5.38 -5.84
N GLU A 17 1.00 5.34 -6.90
CA GLU A 17 1.69 4.12 -7.35
C GLU A 17 2.56 3.50 -6.24
N LYS A 18 3.26 4.35 -5.47
CA LYS A 18 4.05 3.90 -4.30
C LYS A 18 3.17 3.41 -3.15
N THR A 19 1.99 3.99 -2.96
CA THR A 19 1.01 3.52 -1.98
C THR A 19 0.46 2.16 -2.38
N LEU A 20 0.05 1.96 -3.64
CA LEU A 20 -0.47 0.69 -4.13
C LEU A 20 0.54 -0.46 -3.98
N ILE A 21 1.80 -0.25 -4.38
CA ILE A 21 2.83 -1.28 -4.20
C ILE A 21 3.09 -1.59 -2.71
N ASN A 22 2.99 -0.59 -1.84
CA ASN A 22 3.13 -0.78 -0.40
C ASN A 22 1.95 -1.58 0.18
N ILE A 23 0.72 -1.30 -0.27
CA ILE A 23 -0.48 -2.07 0.07
C ILE A 23 -0.29 -3.53 -0.34
N CYS A 24 0.14 -3.83 -1.57
CA CYS A 24 0.42 -5.22 -2.00
C CYS A 24 1.42 -5.91 -1.07
N ASN A 25 2.52 -5.23 -0.73
CA ASN A 25 3.56 -5.81 0.12
C ASN A 25 3.09 -6.04 1.56
N LYS A 26 2.34 -5.11 2.15
CA LYS A 26 1.95 -5.18 3.55
C LYS A 26 0.72 -6.05 3.80
N THR A 27 -0.17 -6.17 2.82
CA THR A 27 -1.33 -7.08 2.90
C THR A 27 -0.94 -8.56 2.78
N LEU A 28 0.26 -8.86 2.27
CA LEU A 28 0.87 -10.18 2.33
C LEU A 28 1.72 -10.33 3.61
N ILE A 29 1.17 -11.03 4.59
CA ILE A 29 1.85 -11.24 5.88
C ILE A 29 2.86 -12.37 5.73
N ARG A 30 4.11 -12.12 6.14
CA ARG A 30 5.18 -13.13 6.22
C ARG A 30 5.39 -13.54 7.67
N TYR A 31 5.28 -14.83 7.91
CA TYR A 31 5.44 -15.46 9.22
C TYR A 31 6.77 -16.21 9.31
N ILE A 32 7.22 -16.46 10.55
CA ILE A 32 8.39 -17.30 10.83
C ILE A 32 8.20 -18.69 10.20
N GLY A 33 9.29 -19.26 9.66
CA GLY A 33 9.27 -20.56 9.00
C GLY A 33 8.86 -20.52 7.53
N ASN A 34 9.12 -19.40 6.84
CA ASN A 34 8.81 -19.21 5.41
C ASN A 34 7.32 -19.42 5.09
N LYS A 35 6.44 -18.98 5.99
CA LYS A 35 4.99 -19.08 5.82
C LYS A 35 4.39 -17.73 5.46
N ILE A 36 3.27 -17.76 4.73
CA ILE A 36 2.55 -16.56 4.32
C ILE A 36 1.05 -16.69 4.60
N GLY A 37 0.42 -15.54 4.82
CA GLY A 37 -1.02 -15.39 4.98
C GLY A 37 -1.44 -13.96 4.61
N THR A 38 -2.72 -13.64 4.80
CA THR A 38 -3.26 -12.30 4.57
C THR A 38 -4.30 -11.91 5.61
N TYR A 39 -4.75 -10.66 5.55
CA TYR A 39 -5.71 -10.08 6.47
C TYR A 39 -7.12 -10.66 6.28
N VAL A 40 -7.89 -10.63 7.36
CA VAL A 40 -9.31 -10.98 7.35
C VAL A 40 -10.10 -9.74 6.94
N PHE A 41 -10.76 -9.82 5.79
CA PHE A 41 -11.48 -8.71 5.16
C PHE A 41 -12.42 -7.97 6.13
N ASP A 42 -13.31 -8.70 6.82
CA ASP A 42 -14.32 -8.17 7.74
C ASP A 42 -13.76 -7.69 9.10
N LYS A 43 -12.44 -7.83 9.32
CA LYS A 43 -11.76 -7.38 10.54
C LYS A 43 -10.84 -6.18 10.33
N LEU A 44 -10.65 -5.75 9.08
CA LEU A 44 -9.89 -4.54 8.80
C LEU A 44 -10.66 -3.32 9.28
N ASN A 45 -10.00 -2.48 10.08
CA ASN A 45 -10.54 -1.19 10.49
C ASN A 45 -9.73 -0.04 9.86
N GLN A 46 -10.18 1.19 10.10
CA GLN A 46 -9.53 2.38 9.56
C GLN A 46 -8.04 2.48 9.93
N ASN A 47 -7.64 2.09 11.14
CA ASN A 47 -6.23 2.13 11.53
C ASN A 47 -5.39 1.12 10.73
N ASP A 48 -5.95 -0.05 10.39
CA ASP A 48 -5.29 -1.02 9.53
C ASP A 48 -5.12 -0.46 8.12
N ILE A 49 -6.18 0.10 7.54
CA ILE A 49 -6.16 0.71 6.20
C ILE A 49 -5.07 1.80 6.15
N GLU A 50 -5.04 2.69 7.14
CA GLU A 50 -4.01 3.71 7.22
C GLU A 50 -2.61 3.11 7.33
N TYR A 51 -2.40 2.16 8.24
CA TYR A 51 -1.11 1.51 8.45
C TYR A 51 -0.57 0.83 7.17
N LEU A 52 -1.44 0.12 6.46
CA LEU A 52 -1.14 -0.55 5.20
C LEU A 52 -0.80 0.44 4.07
N SER A 53 -1.34 1.66 4.16
CA SER A 53 -1.24 2.68 3.12
C SER A 53 -0.18 3.75 3.37
N ILE A 54 0.39 3.82 4.59
CA ILE A 54 1.45 4.77 4.94
C ILE A 54 2.67 4.53 4.06
N VAL A 55 3.10 5.60 3.40
CA VAL A 55 4.35 5.69 2.65
C VAL A 55 5.23 6.79 3.22
N SER A 56 6.52 6.75 2.88
CA SER A 56 7.48 7.77 3.30
C SER A 56 8.02 8.64 2.18
N THR A 57 8.46 9.85 2.53
CA THR A 57 9.14 10.76 1.61
C THR A 57 10.38 10.13 0.98
N VAL A 58 11.04 9.19 1.68
CA VAL A 58 12.24 8.49 1.18
C VAL A 58 11.86 7.47 0.11
N GLU A 59 10.79 6.70 0.33
CA GLU A 59 10.27 5.73 -0.64
C GLU A 59 9.72 6.43 -1.89
N CYS A 60 8.93 7.50 -1.70
CA CYS A 60 8.30 8.23 -2.79
C CYS A 60 9.25 9.19 -3.53
N PHE A 61 10.38 9.58 -2.95
CA PHE A 61 11.38 10.37 -3.68
C PHE A 61 12.00 9.55 -4.83
N LYS A 62 12.23 8.25 -4.61
CA LYS A 62 12.91 7.38 -5.59
C LYS A 62 12.05 7.18 -6.83
N GLY A 63 12.52 7.73 -7.96
CA GLY A 63 11.83 7.67 -9.24
C GLY A 63 10.91 8.87 -9.53
N SER A 64 10.85 9.87 -8.63
CA SER A 64 9.99 11.06 -8.78
C SER A 64 10.41 12.05 -9.88
N GLY A 65 11.57 11.86 -10.51
CA GLY A 65 12.09 12.74 -11.57
C GLY A 65 12.58 14.12 -11.09
N ILE A 66 12.54 14.41 -9.79
CA ILE A 66 12.98 15.67 -9.19
C ILE A 66 13.98 15.45 -8.05
N SER A 67 14.70 16.50 -7.64
CA SER A 67 15.63 16.41 -6.51
C SER A 67 14.88 16.20 -5.19
N GLN A 68 15.54 15.58 -4.21
CA GLN A 68 14.92 15.30 -2.91
C GLN A 68 14.43 16.57 -2.19
N SER A 69 15.16 17.68 -2.31
CA SER A 69 14.75 18.97 -1.74
C SER A 69 13.48 19.50 -2.39
N GLN A 70 13.37 19.41 -3.72
CA GLN A 70 12.14 19.79 -4.43
C GLN A 70 10.99 18.86 -4.07
N PHE A 71 11.23 17.55 -3.99
CA PHE A 71 10.21 16.57 -3.59
C PHE A 71 9.64 16.88 -2.20
N ARG A 72 10.50 17.14 -1.21
CA ARG A 72 10.07 17.52 0.15
C ARG A 72 9.21 18.78 0.16
N LYS A 73 9.58 19.82 -0.62
CA LYS A 73 8.79 21.05 -0.74
C LYS A 73 7.41 20.77 -1.33
N ARG A 74 7.33 19.90 -2.34
CA ARG A 74 6.08 19.52 -3.00
C ARG A 74 5.18 18.70 -2.08
N VAL A 75 5.72 17.70 -1.38
CA VAL A 75 4.99 16.93 -0.36
C VAL A 75 4.44 17.85 0.73
N LYS A 76 5.25 18.80 1.24
CA LYS A 76 4.78 19.77 2.23
C LYS A 76 3.58 20.56 1.72
N LYS A 77 3.66 21.06 0.49
CA LYS A 77 2.55 21.79 -0.15
C LYS A 77 1.32 20.90 -0.33
N LEU A 78 1.48 19.64 -0.75
CA LEU A 78 0.37 18.69 -0.89
C LEU A 78 -0.30 18.35 0.45
N ILE A 79 0.44 18.37 1.56
CA ILE A 79 -0.12 18.26 2.91
C ILE A 79 -0.90 19.54 3.28
N GLU A 80 -0.33 20.72 3.03
CA GLU A 80 -0.98 22.01 3.28
C GLU A 80 -2.27 22.17 2.44
N ASP A 81 -2.26 21.67 1.20
CA ASP A 81 -3.39 21.69 0.28
C ASP A 81 -4.40 20.54 0.56
N GLY A 82 -4.18 19.69 1.57
CA GLY A 82 -5.14 18.65 1.99
C GLY A 82 -5.13 17.34 1.19
N PHE A 83 -4.28 17.21 0.17
CA PHE A 83 -4.16 15.98 -0.64
C PHE A 83 -3.42 14.84 0.06
N LEU A 84 -2.59 15.16 1.05
CA LEU A 84 -1.85 14.19 1.84
C LEU A 84 -2.10 14.43 3.32
N LEU A 85 -2.32 13.37 4.10
CA LEU A 85 -2.44 13.46 5.54
C LEU A 85 -1.15 13.00 6.21
N LYS A 86 -0.56 13.86 7.05
CA LYS A 86 0.64 13.53 7.83
C LYS A 86 0.34 12.43 8.85
N ARG A 87 1.28 11.49 9.04
CA ARG A 87 1.16 10.39 10.01
C ARG A 87 2.43 10.17 10.85
N LEU A 88 2.27 9.45 11.96
CA LEU A 88 3.34 8.96 12.86
C LEU A 88 4.20 10.02 13.57
N ASN A 89 3.69 11.23 13.83
CA ASN A 89 4.48 12.36 14.38
C ASN A 89 5.80 12.63 13.61
N SER A 90 5.95 12.06 12.42
CA SER A 90 7.18 12.12 11.63
C SER A 90 6.98 13.09 10.48
N ASN A 91 8.03 13.83 10.12
CA ASN A 91 7.99 14.70 8.95
C ASN A 91 8.11 13.94 7.63
N ASN A 92 8.17 12.60 7.69
CA ASN A 92 8.53 11.76 6.57
C ASN A 92 7.47 10.71 6.22
N ALA A 93 6.37 10.59 6.96
CA ALA A 93 5.33 9.59 6.70
C ALA A 93 3.97 10.26 6.48
N PHE A 94 3.25 9.79 5.48
CA PHE A 94 1.95 10.33 5.10
C PHE A 94 1.12 9.27 4.37
N ILE A 95 -0.18 9.53 4.29
CA ILE A 95 -1.12 8.81 3.44
C ILE A 95 -1.72 9.77 2.42
N ILE A 96 -2.13 9.26 1.27
CA ILE A 96 -2.94 10.04 0.35
C ILE A 96 -4.34 10.24 0.94
N ASN A 97 -4.91 11.43 0.81
CA ASN A 97 -6.25 11.72 1.31
C ASN A 97 -7.28 11.40 0.21
N THR A 98 -7.75 10.15 0.15
CA THR A 98 -8.62 9.68 -0.92
C THR A 98 -9.50 8.54 -0.40
N LEU A 99 -10.70 8.38 -0.98
CA LEU A 99 -11.67 7.35 -0.57
C LEU A 99 -11.28 5.96 -1.12
N GLU A 100 -10.55 5.95 -2.23
CA GLU A 100 -10.06 4.78 -2.95
C GLU A 100 -9.00 3.97 -2.19
N LEU A 101 -8.54 4.47 -1.03
CA LEU A 101 -7.60 3.74 -0.17
C LEU A 101 -8.19 2.45 0.38
N GLU A 102 -9.45 2.50 0.81
CA GLU A 102 -10.14 1.35 1.38
C GLU A 102 -10.32 0.27 0.31
N ASP A 103 -10.85 0.65 -0.86
CA ASP A 103 -11.02 -0.23 -2.02
C ASP A 103 -9.69 -0.88 -2.43
N ALA A 104 -8.60 -0.12 -2.49
CA ALA A 104 -7.29 -0.66 -2.87
C ALA A 104 -6.75 -1.70 -1.86
N VAL A 105 -6.98 -1.49 -0.56
CA VAL A 105 -6.60 -2.46 0.48
C VAL A 105 -7.44 -3.72 0.36
N PHE A 106 -8.74 -3.57 0.15
CA PHE A 106 -9.70 -4.65 -0.01
C PHE A 106 -9.42 -5.50 -1.24
N ASP A 107 -9.21 -4.88 -2.40
CA ASP A 107 -8.82 -5.54 -3.64
C ASP A 107 -7.51 -6.32 -3.46
N ALA A 108 -6.54 -5.76 -2.72
CA ALA A 108 -5.26 -6.43 -2.49
C ALA A 108 -5.41 -7.70 -1.64
N VAL A 109 -6.24 -7.63 -0.58
CA VAL A 109 -6.53 -8.78 0.29
C VAL A 109 -7.35 -9.84 -0.45
N GLU A 110 -8.33 -9.42 -1.24
CA GLU A 110 -9.12 -10.32 -2.07
C GLU A 110 -8.26 -11.02 -3.11
N PHE A 111 -7.34 -10.30 -3.76
CA PHE A 111 -6.35 -10.88 -4.68
C PHE A 111 -5.57 -12.02 -4.02
N TRP A 112 -5.10 -11.82 -2.78
CA TRP A 112 -4.38 -12.85 -2.05
C TRP A 112 -5.22 -14.09 -1.79
N LYS A 113 -6.46 -13.90 -1.32
CA LYS A 113 -7.41 -15.00 -1.09
C LYS A 113 -7.70 -15.78 -2.37
N ASN A 114 -7.94 -15.09 -3.48
CA ASN A 114 -8.21 -15.70 -4.77
C ASN A 114 -7.00 -16.49 -5.33
N ASN A 115 -5.78 -16.18 -4.87
CA ASN A 115 -4.56 -16.92 -5.20
C ASN A 115 -4.19 -17.97 -4.13
N GLY A 116 -5.14 -18.35 -3.26
CA GLY A 116 -4.96 -19.42 -2.29
C GLY A 116 -4.17 -19.03 -1.03
N ILE A 117 -3.85 -17.75 -0.85
CA ILE A 117 -3.23 -17.27 0.39
C ILE A 117 -4.32 -17.19 1.47
N PRO A 118 -4.19 -17.93 2.58
CA PRO A 118 -5.24 -18.00 3.57
C PRO A 118 -5.26 -16.75 4.45
N SER A 119 -6.43 -16.50 5.05
CA SER A 119 -6.65 -15.45 6.04
C SER A 119 -7.26 -16.02 7.31
N GLY A 120 -7.07 -15.33 8.44
CA GLY A 120 -7.73 -15.64 9.70
C GLY A 120 -7.00 -16.66 10.54
N TYR A 121 -7.74 -17.37 11.38
CA TYR A 121 -7.16 -18.23 12.41
C TYR A 121 -7.67 -19.66 12.34
N GLU A 122 -6.84 -20.59 12.77
CA GLU A 122 -7.18 -21.98 13.06
C GLU A 122 -7.14 -22.20 14.58
N PHE A 123 -8.03 -23.06 15.05
CA PHE A 123 -8.10 -23.45 16.45
C PHE A 123 -7.61 -24.89 16.55
N ASP A 124 -6.67 -25.15 17.46
CA ASP A 124 -6.38 -26.53 17.82
C ASP A 124 -7.46 -27.09 18.76
N ASN A 125 -7.39 -28.39 19.04
CA ASN A 125 -8.31 -29.08 19.94
C ASN A 125 -8.26 -28.54 21.39
N GLU A 126 -7.26 -27.71 21.72
CA GLU A 126 -7.08 -27.06 23.03
C GLU A 126 -7.57 -25.60 23.01
N GLY A 127 -8.14 -25.13 21.89
CA GLY A 127 -8.63 -23.76 21.73
C GLY A 127 -7.53 -22.72 21.48
N LYS A 128 -6.26 -23.13 21.29
CA LYS A 128 -5.18 -22.21 20.91
C LYS A 128 -5.38 -21.77 19.48
N THR A 129 -5.16 -20.48 19.27
CA THR A 129 -5.41 -19.81 18.00
C THR A 129 -4.09 -19.60 17.26
N ALA A 130 -3.95 -20.14 16.05
CA ALA A 130 -2.82 -19.89 15.16
C ALA A 130 -3.29 -19.16 13.90
N CYS A 131 -2.44 -18.34 13.29
CA CYS A 131 -2.78 -17.71 12.00
C CYS A 131 -2.80 -18.79 10.92
N ARG A 132 -3.84 -18.81 10.09
CA ARG A 132 -3.87 -19.67 8.90
C ARG A 132 -2.80 -19.19 7.94
N THR A 133 -1.98 -20.13 7.50
CA THR A 133 -0.82 -19.84 6.64
C THR A 133 -0.56 -21.00 5.68
N ILE A 134 0.15 -20.72 4.59
CA ILE A 134 0.73 -21.73 3.70
C ILE A 134 2.24 -21.55 3.63
N SER A 135 2.95 -22.61 3.24
CA SER A 135 4.37 -22.49 2.89
C SER A 135 4.53 -21.59 1.67
N ALA A 136 5.50 -20.68 1.69
CA ALA A 136 5.90 -19.91 0.52
C ALA A 136 6.84 -20.70 -0.41
N GLU A 137 7.19 -21.94 -0.04
CA GLU A 137 8.02 -22.82 -0.87
C GLU A 137 7.35 -23.12 -2.22
N GLY A 138 8.12 -22.98 -3.30
CA GLY A 138 7.62 -23.16 -4.66
C GLY A 138 6.75 -22.01 -5.20
N LEU A 139 6.40 -21.00 -4.37
CA LEU A 139 5.66 -19.83 -4.82
C LEU A 139 6.60 -18.75 -5.35
N ASN A 140 6.28 -18.22 -6.53
CA ASN A 140 6.94 -17.02 -7.04
C ASN A 140 6.26 -15.77 -6.46
N ILE A 141 6.67 -15.39 -5.25
CA ILE A 141 6.07 -14.27 -4.51
C ILE A 141 6.25 -12.93 -5.24
N GLU A 142 7.39 -12.72 -5.91
CA GLU A 142 7.64 -11.48 -6.66
C GLU A 142 6.66 -11.35 -7.83
N LYS A 143 6.42 -12.43 -8.58
CA LYS A 143 5.43 -12.45 -9.65
C LYS A 143 4.02 -12.17 -9.11
N LEU A 144 3.66 -12.79 -7.98
CA LEU A 144 2.37 -12.61 -7.35
C LEU A 144 2.16 -11.16 -6.86
N ILE A 145 3.17 -10.52 -6.27
CA ILE A 145 3.14 -9.09 -5.91
C ILE A 145 2.97 -8.22 -7.14
N LYS A 146 3.69 -8.52 -8.22
CA LYS A 146 3.57 -7.77 -9.48
C LYS A 146 2.15 -7.87 -10.06
N GLN A 147 1.57 -9.06 -10.08
CA GLN A 147 0.20 -9.28 -10.55
C GLN A 147 -0.84 -8.56 -9.69
N ASN A 148 -0.65 -8.56 -8.36
CA ASN A 148 -1.53 -7.79 -7.47
C ASN A 148 -1.42 -6.29 -7.76
N TYR A 149 -0.19 -5.77 -7.90
CA TYR A 149 0.03 -4.36 -8.22
C TYR A 149 -0.60 -3.95 -9.56
N GLU A 150 -0.48 -4.79 -10.59
CA GLU A 150 -1.15 -4.58 -11.88
C GLU A 150 -2.68 -4.60 -11.75
N ASN A 151 -3.24 -5.49 -10.93
CA ASN A 151 -4.67 -5.52 -10.60
C ASN A 151 -5.11 -4.21 -9.91
N LEU A 152 -4.35 -3.75 -8.90
CA LEU A 152 -4.66 -2.50 -8.21
C LEU A 152 -4.60 -1.29 -9.15
N LEU A 153 -3.59 -1.21 -10.03
CA LEU A 153 -3.49 -0.12 -11.01
C LEU A 153 -4.68 -0.08 -11.99
N ALA A 154 -5.23 -1.24 -12.35
CA ALA A 154 -6.35 -1.33 -13.26
C ALA A 154 -7.67 -0.85 -12.61
N ASN A 155 -7.88 -1.19 -11.34
CA ASN A 155 -9.16 -1.02 -10.64
C ASN A 155 -9.19 0.24 -9.75
N ASN A 156 -8.05 0.69 -9.24
CA ASN A 156 -7.95 1.76 -8.25
C ASN A 156 -7.22 2.96 -8.84
N LYS A 157 -7.87 3.61 -9.81
CA LYS A 157 -7.35 4.88 -10.33
C LYS A 157 -7.53 5.94 -9.27
N LEU A 158 -6.50 6.76 -9.06
CA LEU A 158 -6.64 7.97 -8.27
C LEU A 158 -7.71 8.83 -8.94
N GLY A 159 -8.85 9.01 -8.28
CA GLY A 159 -9.93 9.85 -8.76
C GLY A 159 -9.46 11.30 -8.94
N SER A 160 -10.35 12.16 -9.44
CA SER A 160 -10.10 13.60 -9.36
C SER A 160 -10.06 14.00 -7.89
N LEU A 161 -8.86 14.12 -7.33
CA LEU A 161 -8.66 14.66 -5.99
C LEU A 161 -9.24 16.09 -5.99
N GLY A 162 -10.39 16.25 -5.35
CA GLY A 162 -11.02 17.54 -5.14
C GLY A 162 -10.09 18.39 -4.27
N ALA A 163 -9.76 19.58 -4.76
CA ALA A 163 -9.24 20.65 -3.91
C ALA A 163 -10.35 21.18 -3.00
#